data_AF-A0A970PN73-F1
#
_entry.id   AF-A0A970PN73-F1
#
_cell.length_a   1.000
_cell.length_b   1.000
_cell.length_c   1.000
_cell.angle_alpha   90.00
_cell.angle_beta   90.00
_cell.angle_gamma   90.00
#
_symmetry.space_group_name_H-M   'P 1'
#
loop_
_entity.id
_entity.type
_entity.pdbx_description
1 polymer ?
#
loop_
_entity_poly.entity_id
_entity_poly.type
_entity_poly.pdbx_seq_one_letter_code
_entity_poly.pdbx_strand_id
1 'polypeptide(L)'
;MAITVTMIEEKEFKTKVRGYDPLEVDEFLDAICDEMESMGQTIQQLRDQLKQVQQSPAPFMPTAAPPVTPLSPVGPGESELPSDLEAAKLLLEKTQKACDETLAEARKRAEDIVKEAEDIVPDPELEDLDAQKVKLQEEIETLKEEAQKFKRRFQSMLKDQSEILESELSD
;
A
#
# COMPACT_ATOMS: atom_id res chain seq x y z
N MET A 1 14.44 -1.09 21.99
CA MET A 1 14.78 0.32 21.68
C MET A 1 13.81 0.77 20.62
N ALA A 2 12.98 1.76 20.91
CA ALA A 2 12.04 2.31 19.93
C ALA A 2 12.75 3.47 19.22
N ILE A 3 12.74 3.44 17.90
CA ILE A 3 13.09 4.60 17.07
C ILE A 3 11.87 5.54 17.16
N THR A 4 12.11 6.85 17.33
CA THR A 4 11.05 7.88 17.33
C THR A 4 11.14 8.68 16.04
N VAL A 5 10.04 9.33 15.66
CA VAL A 5 9.97 10.23 14.48
C VAL A 5 11.08 11.27 14.55
N THR A 6 11.23 11.93 15.70
CA THR A 6 12.31 12.90 15.96
C THR A 6 13.72 12.33 15.77
N MET A 7 13.90 11.02 16.02
CA MET A 7 15.20 10.37 15.85
C MET A 7 15.52 10.08 14.38
N ILE A 8 14.49 9.95 13.53
CA ILE A 8 14.63 9.79 12.09
C ILE A 8 14.94 11.16 11.46
N GLU A 9 14.26 12.22 11.88
CA GLU A 9 14.51 13.60 11.43
C GLU A 9 15.93 14.07 11.74
N GLU A 10 16.45 13.77 12.94
CA GLU A 10 17.80 14.15 13.36
C GLU A 10 18.90 13.21 12.79
N LYS A 11 18.54 12.22 11.96
CA LYS A 11 19.47 11.19 11.51
C LYS A 11 20.27 11.62 10.28
N GLU A 12 21.55 11.88 10.49
CA GLU A 12 22.49 12.08 9.38
C GLU A 12 23.20 10.78 8.96
N PHE A 13 23.20 10.48 7.66
CA PHE A 13 23.93 9.34 7.07
C PHE A 13 25.24 9.77 6.42
N LYS A 14 26.26 8.91 6.48
CA LYS A 14 27.54 9.14 5.79
C LYS A 14 27.42 8.77 4.32
N THR A 15 27.78 9.68 3.43
CA THR A 15 27.81 9.42 1.98
C THR A 15 29.04 8.58 1.59
N LYS A 16 28.86 7.69 0.59
CA LYS A 16 29.90 6.84 0.03
C LYS A 16 29.77 6.82 -1.49
N VAL A 17 30.89 6.59 -2.19
CA VAL A 17 30.99 6.63 -3.67
C VAL A 17 30.03 5.65 -4.38
N ARG A 18 29.55 4.62 -3.70
CA ARG A 18 28.42 3.79 -4.11
C ARG A 18 27.45 3.70 -2.93
N GLY A 19 26.43 4.54 -2.95
CA GLY A 19 25.36 4.59 -1.95
C GLY A 19 24.02 4.87 -2.61
N TYR A 20 22.97 4.85 -1.80
CA TYR A 20 21.64 5.29 -2.21
C TYR A 20 21.62 6.79 -2.47
N ASP A 21 20.70 7.24 -3.31
CA ASP A 21 20.49 8.67 -3.57
C ASP A 21 19.95 9.33 -2.29
N PRO A 22 20.60 10.38 -1.75
CA PRO A 22 20.09 11.07 -0.57
C PRO A 22 18.65 11.56 -0.72
N LEU A 23 18.22 12.00 -1.91
CA LEU A 23 16.86 12.51 -2.12
C LEU A 23 15.79 11.40 -2.00
N GLU A 24 16.04 10.25 -2.61
CA GLU A 24 15.15 9.09 -2.54
C GLU A 24 15.08 8.53 -1.11
N VAL A 25 16.20 8.56 -0.39
CA VAL A 25 16.25 8.15 1.02
C VAL A 25 15.45 9.12 1.88
N ASP A 26 15.57 10.44 1.69
CA ASP A 26 14.83 11.43 2.47
C ASP A 26 13.31 11.31 2.23
N GLU A 27 12.86 11.19 0.97
CA GLU A 27 11.43 10.99 0.64
C GLU A 27 10.86 9.72 1.29
N PHE A 28 11.64 8.64 1.32
CA PHE A 28 11.24 7.41 1.98
C PHE A 28 11.20 7.54 3.52
N LEU A 29 12.13 8.30 4.10
CA LEU A 29 12.14 8.55 5.55
C LEU A 29 10.98 9.45 5.98
N ASP A 30 10.58 10.42 5.17
CA ASP A 30 9.38 11.24 5.40
C ASP A 30 8.12 10.38 5.42
N ALA A 31 7.96 9.45 4.46
CA ALA A 31 6.84 8.52 4.44
C ALA A 31 6.79 7.61 5.68
N ILE A 32 7.96 7.16 6.18
CA ILE A 32 8.05 6.40 7.43
C ILE A 32 7.64 7.26 8.63
N CYS A 33 8.06 8.53 8.68
CA CYS A 33 7.66 9.46 9.73
C CYS A 33 6.13 9.60 9.78
N ASP A 34 5.50 9.88 8.65
CA ASP A 34 4.04 10.02 8.53
C ASP A 34 3.29 8.75 9.01
N GLU A 35 3.75 7.57 8.59
CA GLU A 35 3.11 6.31 8.97
C GLU A 35 3.30 6.00 10.46
N MET A 36 4.47 6.31 11.02
CA MET A 36 4.73 6.16 12.45
C MET A 36 3.86 7.09 13.31
N GLU A 37 3.64 8.32 12.87
CA GLU A 37 2.72 9.25 13.53
C GLU A 37 1.28 8.74 13.46
N SER A 38 0.83 8.28 12.29
CA SER A 38 -0.51 7.70 12.10
C SER A 38 -0.73 6.49 13.01
N MET A 39 0.23 5.57 13.08
CA MET A 39 0.19 4.43 14.01
C MET A 39 0.19 4.89 15.47
N GLY A 40 0.97 5.91 15.82
CA GLY A 40 1.00 6.50 17.16
C GLY A 40 -0.35 7.08 17.58
N GLN A 41 -0.99 7.85 16.70
CA GLN A 41 -2.32 8.41 16.90
C GLN A 41 -3.38 7.32 17.02
N THR A 42 -3.31 6.29 16.17
CA THR A 42 -4.22 5.14 16.22
C THR A 42 -4.09 4.40 17.56
N ILE A 43 -2.87 4.13 18.02
CA ILE A 43 -2.62 3.48 19.31
C ILE A 43 -3.15 4.34 20.47
N GLN A 44 -2.98 5.66 20.42
CA GLN A 44 -3.56 6.57 21.41
C GLN A 44 -5.08 6.52 21.39
N GLN A 45 -5.70 6.60 20.21
CA GLN A 45 -7.15 6.56 20.05
C GLN A 45 -7.75 5.24 20.57
N LEU A 46 -7.13 4.10 20.28
CA LEU A 46 -7.55 2.81 20.83
C LEU A 46 -7.38 2.73 22.35
N ARG A 47 -6.29 3.27 22.89
CA ARG A 47 -6.08 3.34 24.35
C ARG A 47 -7.11 4.22 25.03
N ASP A 48 -7.47 5.35 24.42
CA ASP A 48 -8.48 6.26 24.94
C ASP A 48 -9.88 5.65 24.87
N GLN A 49 -10.22 4.93 23.79
CA GLN A 49 -11.48 4.18 23.71
C GLN A 49 -11.57 3.10 24.80
N LEU A 50 -10.50 2.33 25.01
CA LEU A 50 -10.46 1.34 26.10
C LEU A 50 -10.61 2.01 27.47
N LYS A 51 -9.95 3.15 27.67
CA LYS A 51 -10.05 3.91 28.91
C LYS A 51 -11.45 4.50 29.10
N GLN A 52 -12.10 4.98 28.05
CA GLN A 52 -13.46 5.54 28.09
C GLN A 52 -14.50 4.46 28.39
N VAL A 53 -14.39 3.27 27.80
CA VAL A 53 -15.26 2.12 28.09
C VAL A 53 -15.03 1.58 29.50
N GLN A 54 -13.78 1.64 30.00
CA GLN A 54 -13.46 1.25 31.37
C GLN A 54 -13.81 2.33 32.41
N GLN A 55 -13.90 3.59 32.00
CA GLN A 55 -14.28 4.73 32.84
C GLN A 55 -15.75 5.10 32.76
N SER A 56 -16.53 4.59 31.80
CA SER A 56 -17.99 4.68 31.83
C SER A 56 -18.48 3.84 33.00
N PRO A 57 -18.87 4.45 34.14
CA PRO A 57 -19.59 3.70 35.14
C PRO A 57 -20.93 3.38 34.49
N ALA A 58 -21.35 2.12 34.53
CA ALA A 58 -22.78 1.83 34.39
C ALA A 58 -23.56 2.84 35.28
N PRO A 59 -24.70 3.39 34.82
CA PRO A 59 -25.43 4.40 35.57
C PRO A 59 -26.04 3.76 36.84
N PHE A 60 -25.24 3.62 37.88
CA PHE A 60 -25.69 3.42 39.24
C PHE A 60 -25.66 4.78 39.92
N MET A 61 -26.84 5.40 39.98
CA MET A 61 -27.08 6.59 40.78
C MET A 61 -26.86 6.33 42.28
N PRO A 62 -26.58 7.38 43.07
CA PRO A 62 -26.05 7.26 44.42
C PRO A 62 -27.17 7.12 45.45
N THR A 63 -26.98 6.24 46.44
CA THR A 63 -27.54 6.51 47.76
C THR A 63 -26.59 6.03 48.83
N ALA A 64 -26.47 6.88 49.84
CA ALA A 64 -25.58 6.77 50.97
C ALA A 64 -25.67 5.40 51.66
N ALA A 65 -24.52 4.93 52.14
CA ALA A 65 -24.39 3.77 52.99
C ALA A 65 -25.23 3.89 54.28
N PRO A 66 -26.04 2.88 54.62
CA PRO A 66 -26.21 2.41 55.98
C PRO A 66 -25.31 1.19 56.25
N PRO A 67 -25.05 0.86 57.51
CA PRO A 67 -23.93 0.03 57.91
C PRO A 67 -24.19 -1.47 57.70
N VAL A 68 -23.08 -2.17 57.54
CA VAL A 68 -22.89 -3.62 57.61
C VAL A 68 -23.76 -4.31 58.67
N THR A 69 -24.50 -5.33 58.25
CA THR A 69 -24.92 -6.45 59.13
C THR A 69 -24.62 -7.78 58.42
N PRO A 70 -24.12 -8.79 59.15
CA PRO A 70 -23.37 -9.88 58.55
C PRO A 70 -24.20 -11.15 58.30
N LEU A 71 -23.81 -11.86 57.24
CA LEU A 71 -23.90 -13.32 57.05
C LEU A 71 -25.31 -13.98 57.04
N SER A 72 -25.73 -14.40 55.85
CA SER A 72 -26.45 -15.66 55.65
C SER A 72 -26.08 -16.27 54.28
N PRO A 73 -26.01 -17.62 54.17
CA PRO A 73 -25.24 -18.30 53.13
C PRO A 73 -26.06 -18.58 51.85
N VAL A 74 -25.33 -18.68 50.74
CA VAL A 74 -25.64 -19.30 49.43
C VAL A 74 -27.05 -19.90 49.25
N GLY A 75 -27.76 -19.34 48.27
CA GLY A 75 -28.81 -20.00 47.49
C GLY A 75 -28.69 -19.55 46.03
N PRO A 76 -28.66 -20.46 45.04
CA PRO A 76 -28.45 -20.14 43.63
C PRO A 76 -29.72 -19.55 43.04
N GLY A 77 -29.68 -18.29 42.63
CA GLY A 77 -30.83 -17.56 42.11
C GLY A 77 -30.45 -16.69 40.91
N GLU A 78 -30.40 -17.35 39.76
CA GLU A 78 -30.81 -16.81 38.45
C GLU A 78 -30.08 -15.57 37.94
N SER A 79 -28.93 -15.85 37.32
CA SER A 79 -28.63 -15.23 36.03
C SER A 79 -29.84 -15.51 35.12
N GLU A 80 -30.73 -14.52 34.95
CA GLU A 80 -31.77 -14.59 33.92
C GLU A 80 -31.07 -14.50 32.55
N LEU A 81 -30.54 -15.65 32.12
CA LEU A 81 -30.50 -15.99 30.71
C LEU A 81 -31.89 -15.71 30.14
N PRO A 82 -32.02 -15.09 28.96
CA PRO A 82 -33.31 -14.90 28.34
C PRO A 82 -33.92 -16.27 28.12
N SER A 83 -34.93 -16.62 28.92
CA SER A 83 -35.68 -17.87 28.87
C SER A 83 -36.60 -17.94 27.64
N ASP A 84 -36.55 -16.91 26.79
CA ASP A 84 -37.22 -16.89 25.52
C ASP A 84 -36.24 -17.33 24.42
N LEU A 85 -36.10 -18.65 24.27
CA LEU A 85 -35.30 -19.31 23.22
C LEU A 85 -35.58 -18.71 21.84
N GLU A 86 -36.80 -18.25 21.60
CA GLU A 86 -37.22 -17.57 20.36
C GLU A 86 -36.61 -16.17 20.24
N ALA A 87 -36.58 -15.38 21.32
CA ALA A 87 -35.94 -14.06 21.31
C ALA A 87 -34.42 -14.16 21.09
N ALA A 88 -33.76 -15.16 21.69
CA ALA A 88 -32.34 -15.43 21.47
C ALA A 88 -32.04 -15.86 20.03
N LYS A 89 -32.87 -16.74 19.45
CA LYS A 89 -32.77 -17.16 18.04
C LYS A 89 -33.01 -15.99 17.07
N LEU A 90 -34.05 -15.19 17.33
CA LEU A 90 -34.38 -14.02 16.51
C LEU A 90 -33.27 -12.97 16.56
N LEU A 91 -32.66 -12.76 17.73
CA LEU A 91 -31.53 -11.85 17.88
C LEU A 91 -30.31 -12.37 17.11
N LEU A 92 -30.00 -13.67 17.21
CA LEU A 92 -28.92 -14.31 16.47
C LEU A 92 -29.15 -14.20 14.94
N GLU A 93 -30.36 -14.47 14.46
CA GLU A 93 -30.68 -14.34 13.04
C GLU A 93 -30.56 -12.89 12.56
N LYS A 94 -31.02 -11.92 13.36
CA LYS A 94 -30.87 -10.49 13.06
C LYS A 94 -29.40 -10.06 13.07
N THR A 95 -28.60 -10.54 14.01
CA THR A 95 -27.16 -10.21 14.05
C THR A 95 -26.41 -10.88 12.91
N GLN A 96 -26.76 -12.12 12.53
CA GLN A 96 -26.22 -12.78 11.33
C GLN A 96 -26.55 -11.98 10.06
N LYS A 97 -27.81 -11.61 9.85
CA LYS A 97 -28.20 -10.80 8.68
C LYS A 97 -27.49 -9.45 8.65
N ALA A 98 -27.38 -8.75 9.78
CA ALA A 98 -26.64 -7.49 9.85
C ALA A 98 -25.13 -7.70 9.58
N CYS A 99 -24.54 -8.80 10.06
CA CYS A 99 -23.15 -9.15 9.74
C CYS A 99 -22.98 -9.46 8.25
N ASP A 100 -23.89 -10.21 7.65
CA ASP A 100 -23.84 -10.54 6.22
C ASP A 100 -24.04 -9.30 5.33
N GLU A 101 -24.97 -8.41 5.70
CA GLU A 101 -25.19 -7.12 5.03
C GLU A 101 -23.94 -6.23 5.11
N THR A 102 -23.33 -6.10 6.30
CA THR A 102 -22.09 -5.32 6.46
C THR A 102 -20.91 -5.93 5.70
N LEU A 103 -20.81 -7.26 5.62
CA LEU A 103 -19.82 -7.97 4.81
C LEU A 103 -20.05 -7.74 3.31
N ALA A 104 -21.30 -7.78 2.86
CA ALA A 104 -21.66 -7.51 1.47
C ALA A 104 -21.37 -6.05 1.09
N GLU A 105 -21.70 -5.09 1.96
CA GLU A 105 -21.37 -3.68 1.75
C GLU A 105 -19.86 -3.44 1.74
N ALA A 106 -19.11 -4.04 2.66
CA ALA A 106 -17.65 -3.92 2.71
C ALA A 106 -16.99 -4.51 1.46
N ARG A 107 -17.47 -5.66 0.98
CA ARG A 107 -17.02 -6.27 -0.28
C ARG A 107 -17.34 -5.40 -1.48
N LYS A 108 -18.57 -4.88 -1.56
CA LYS A 108 -18.97 -3.98 -2.63
C LYS A 108 -18.09 -2.72 -2.67
N ARG A 109 -17.85 -2.09 -1.52
CA ARG A 109 -16.95 -0.93 -1.43
C ARG A 109 -15.51 -1.29 -1.83
N ALA A 110 -15.01 -2.47 -1.43
CA ALA A 110 -13.70 -2.93 -1.83
C ALA A 110 -13.61 -3.15 -3.36
N GLU A 111 -14.62 -3.77 -3.97
CA GLU A 111 -14.71 -3.93 -5.43
C GLU A 111 -14.80 -2.58 -6.16
N ASP A 112 -15.57 -1.64 -5.62
CA ASP A 112 -15.69 -0.29 -6.20
C ASP A 112 -14.36 0.48 -6.11
N ILE A 113 -13.63 0.38 -4.99
CA ILE A 113 -12.28 0.96 -4.83
C ILE A 113 -11.29 0.33 -5.80
N VAL A 114 -11.32 -1.00 -5.97
CA VAL A 114 -10.43 -1.69 -6.90
C VAL A 114 -10.73 -1.27 -8.34
N LYS A 115 -12.01 -1.19 -8.74
CA LYS A 115 -12.39 -0.71 -10.07
C LYS A 115 -11.99 0.74 -10.31
N GLU A 116 -12.21 1.62 -9.34
CA GLU A 116 -11.81 3.02 -9.46
C GLU A 116 -10.29 3.16 -9.55
N ALA A 117 -9.54 2.36 -8.79
CA ALA A 117 -8.09 2.29 -8.94
C ALA A 117 -7.68 1.76 -10.33
N GLU A 118 -8.31 0.69 -10.84
CA GLU A 118 -8.04 0.17 -12.18
C GLU A 118 -8.40 1.17 -13.30
N ASP A 119 -9.46 1.96 -13.13
CA ASP A 119 -9.90 2.99 -14.08
C ASP A 119 -8.99 4.24 -14.03
N ILE A 120 -8.33 4.51 -12.91
CA ILE A 120 -7.28 5.53 -12.79
C ILE A 120 -5.94 5.05 -13.38
N VAL A 121 -5.74 3.72 -13.48
CA VAL A 121 -4.47 3.07 -13.87
C VAL A 121 -4.07 3.10 -15.36
N PRO A 122 -4.86 3.50 -16.38
CA PRO A 122 -4.23 3.98 -17.60
C PRO A 122 -3.68 5.38 -17.30
N ASP A 123 -2.58 5.42 -16.53
CA ASP A 123 -1.77 6.62 -16.36
C ASP A 123 -1.48 7.12 -17.77
N PRO A 124 -1.93 8.32 -18.17
CA PRO A 124 -1.69 8.85 -19.51
C PRO A 124 -0.19 8.89 -19.82
N GLU A 125 0.63 8.98 -18.78
CA GLU A 125 2.09 8.90 -18.85
C GLU A 125 2.60 7.51 -19.29
N LEU A 126 1.92 6.42 -18.93
CA LEU A 126 2.28 5.06 -19.34
C LEU A 126 2.00 4.85 -20.84
N GLU A 127 0.85 5.34 -21.33
CA GLU A 127 0.49 5.27 -22.75
C GLU A 127 1.43 6.13 -23.60
N ASP A 128 1.77 7.33 -23.13
CA ASP A 128 2.77 8.19 -23.77
C ASP A 128 4.16 7.56 -23.77
N LEU A 129 4.55 6.87 -22.69
CA LEU A 129 5.83 6.17 -22.58
C LEU A 129 5.90 4.97 -23.53
N ASP A 130 4.82 4.19 -23.66
CA ASP A 130 4.74 3.10 -24.62
C ASP A 130 4.77 3.63 -26.06
N ALA A 131 4.08 4.74 -26.35
CA ALA A 131 4.17 5.39 -27.66
C ALA A 131 5.59 5.88 -27.98
N GLN A 132 6.31 6.43 -26.99
CA GLN A 132 7.72 6.81 -27.15
C GLN A 132 8.63 5.61 -27.37
N LYS A 133 8.40 4.51 -26.65
CA LYS A 133 9.15 3.26 -26.81
C LYS A 133 8.99 2.69 -28.22
N VAL A 134 7.76 2.67 -28.75
CA VAL A 134 7.49 2.20 -30.12
C VAL A 134 8.20 3.10 -31.14
N LYS A 135 8.10 4.43 -31.00
CA LYS A 135 8.82 5.37 -31.88
C LYS A 135 10.33 5.15 -31.84
N LEU A 136 10.91 5.01 -30.65
CA LEU A 136 12.34 4.78 -30.49
C LEU A 136 12.77 3.44 -31.09
N GLN A 137 11.95 2.40 -30.99
CA GLN A 137 12.20 1.11 -31.64
C GLN A 137 12.22 1.25 -33.17
N GLU A 138 11.27 1.98 -33.76
CA GLU A 138 11.25 2.26 -35.20
C GLU A 138 12.49 3.07 -35.64
N GLU A 139 12.91 4.08 -34.87
CA GLU A 139 14.14 4.83 -35.13
C GLU A 139 15.39 3.95 -35.09
N ILE A 140 15.46 3.01 -34.13
CA ILE A 140 16.58 2.05 -34.04
C ILE A 140 16.60 1.12 -35.26
N GLU A 141 15.44 0.66 -35.73
CA GLU A 141 15.35 -0.20 -36.91
C GLU A 141 15.76 0.54 -38.19
N THR A 142 15.25 1.76 -38.39
CA THR A 142 15.63 2.57 -39.56
C THR A 142 17.12 2.89 -39.56
N LEU A 143 17.70 3.29 -38.42
CA LEU A 143 19.14 3.55 -38.30
C LEU A 143 19.98 2.30 -38.56
N LYS A 144 19.53 1.12 -38.12
CA LYS A 144 20.18 -0.16 -38.44
C LYS A 144 20.15 -0.46 -39.94
N GLU A 145 19.02 -0.22 -40.60
CA GLU A 145 18.94 -0.40 -42.05
C GLU A 145 19.87 0.54 -42.80
N GLU A 146 19.93 1.81 -42.40
CA GLU A 146 20.82 2.81 -42.98
C GLU A 146 22.29 2.42 -42.79
N ALA A 147 22.67 1.99 -41.59
CA ALA A 147 24.00 1.48 -41.31
C ALA A 147 24.35 0.25 -42.18
N GLN A 148 23.40 -0.68 -42.38
CA GLN A 148 23.60 -1.83 -43.25
C GLN A 148 23.71 -1.44 -44.74
N LYS A 149 22.90 -0.46 -45.21
CA LYS A 149 22.98 0.07 -46.58
C LYS A 149 24.34 0.75 -46.80
N PHE A 150 24.78 1.57 -45.84
CA PHE A 150 26.10 2.21 -45.88
C PHE A 150 27.22 1.17 -45.92
N LYS A 151 27.18 0.17 -45.05
CA LYS A 151 28.17 -0.93 -45.03
C LYS A 151 28.26 -1.65 -46.37
N ARG A 152 27.12 -1.99 -46.99
CA ARG A 152 27.07 -2.63 -48.31
C ARG A 152 27.68 -1.75 -49.40
N ARG A 153 27.32 -0.47 -49.43
CA ARG A 153 27.89 0.50 -50.40
C ARG A 153 29.40 0.65 -50.22
N PHE A 154 29.86 0.76 -48.98
CA PHE A 154 31.28 0.88 -48.68
C PHE A 154 32.06 -0.39 -49.05
N GLN A 155 31.52 -1.57 -48.77
CA GLN A 155 32.12 -2.83 -49.21
C GLN A 155 32.20 -2.95 -50.73
N SER A 156 31.16 -2.54 -51.46
CA SER A 156 31.20 -2.48 -52.94
C SER A 156 32.31 -1.54 -53.40
N MET A 157 32.36 -0.32 -52.86
CA MET A 157 33.37 0.67 -53.24
C MET A 157 34.80 0.19 -53.00
N LEU A 158 35.06 -0.50 -51.89
CA LEU A 158 36.37 -1.09 -51.61
C LEU A 158 36.70 -2.24 -52.56
N LYS A 159 35.70 -3.06 -52.91
CA LYS A 159 35.88 -4.16 -53.87
C LYS A 159 36.21 -3.62 -55.26
N ASP A 160 35.46 -2.60 -55.71
CA ASP A 160 35.70 -1.93 -56.98
C ASP A 160 37.10 -1.31 -57.02
N GLN A 161 37.54 -0.63 -55.95
CA GLN A 161 38.90 -0.09 -55.84
C GLN A 161 39.98 -1.19 -55.82
N SER A 162 39.72 -2.34 -55.21
CA SER A 162 40.64 -3.48 -55.22
C SER A 162 40.79 -4.07 -56.61
N GLU A 163 39.69 -4.21 -57.35
CA GLU A 163 39.69 -4.76 -58.71
C GLU A 163 40.45 -3.85 -59.70
N ILE A 164 40.30 -2.53 -59.54
CA ILE A 164 41.08 -1.55 -60.32
C ILE A 164 42.58 -1.74 -60.06
N LEU A 165 42.99 -1.82 -58.79
CA LEU A 165 44.41 -2.00 -58.44
C LEU A 165 44.97 -3.33 -58.94
N GLU A 166 44.20 -4.42 -58.88
CA GLU A 166 44.62 -5.71 -59.43
C GLU A 166 44.75 -5.67 -60.96
N SER A 167 43.89 -4.93 -61.65
CA SER A 167 43.98 -4.75 -63.10
C SER A 167 45.23 -3.96 -63.51
N GLU A 168 45.54 -2.85 -62.82
CA GLU A 168 46.75 -2.05 -63.06
C GLU A 168 48.05 -2.80 -62.72
N LEU A 169 48.00 -3.77 -61.81
CA LEU A 169 49.17 -4.58 -61.45
C LEU A 169 49.42 -5.75 -62.41
N SER A 170 48.41 -6.12 -63.20
CA SER A 170 48.44 -7.28 -64.10
C SER A 170 48.84 -6.94 -65.54
N ASP A 171 48.77 -5.67 -65.93
CA ASP A 171 49.30 -5.10 -67.19
C ASP A 171 50.77 -4.63 -67.02
#